data_AF-A0A2S2C5R9-F1
#
_entry.id   AF-A0A2S2C5R9-F1
#
_cell.length_a   1.000
_cell.length_b   1.000
_cell.length_c   1.000
_cell.angle_alpha   90.00
_cell.angle_beta   90.00
_cell.angle_gamma   90.00
#
_symmetry.space_group_name_H-M   'P 1'
#
loop_
_entity.id
_entity.type
_entity.pdbx_description
1 polymer ?
#
loop_
_entity_poly.entity_id
_entity_poly.type
_entity_poly.pdbx_seq_one_letter_code
_entity_poly.pdbx_strand_id
1 'polypeptide(L)'
;MLNSTTGREVCSRFRVSTEFVFAVAVTMASFAERTTGRRVCASRDKIAHRSGVSVSVVKRARRALQTFSVAREMVRGRYLRADESHAAESHHGRIQRRAASVWALTSPKSLVIAARRAGKSLSKTVRRSKDAARSSYPQLGARGPLSPSRGFKFLSLVRELSPKRAQTRAGKHSRNPKTQAQRPRPIDVQRTAAELLSYAPAFESAGHIGAICDVLTSAGVDVNRWRGRDIAAELTRDTQQRGWIWPERIERPVGYLRWRLTQIDWNRPSPSEMAQKAAQEARQRIADRDARLSRGDRPIAAPDHRQRCREAFASGLLKRRKADSGI
;
A
#
# COMPACT_ATOMS: atom_id res chain seq x y z
N MET A 1 12.15 -7.22 -17.97
CA MET A 1 11.71 -8.63 -18.09
C MET A 1 10.31 -8.69 -18.68
N LEU A 2 9.24 -8.29 -17.99
CA LEU A 2 7.89 -8.30 -18.60
C LEU A 2 7.64 -7.11 -19.54
N ASN A 3 8.23 -5.94 -19.23
CA ASN A 3 8.06 -4.73 -20.03
C ASN A 3 9.01 -4.62 -21.23
N SER A 4 9.96 -5.56 -21.40
CA SER A 4 10.83 -5.60 -22.58
C SER A 4 10.08 -6.17 -23.79
N THR A 5 10.56 -5.87 -25.01
CA THR A 5 10.00 -6.40 -26.28
C THR A 5 9.88 -7.92 -26.25
N THR A 6 10.96 -8.60 -25.89
CA THR A 6 11.01 -10.06 -25.69
C THR A 6 10.00 -10.58 -24.66
N GLY A 7 9.72 -9.79 -23.62
CA GLY A 7 8.72 -10.11 -22.59
C GLY A 7 7.30 -10.06 -23.12
N ARG A 8 7.01 -9.02 -23.92
CA ARG A 8 5.70 -8.85 -24.57
C ARG A 8 5.44 -9.94 -25.60
N GLU A 9 6.46 -10.35 -26.37
CA GLU A 9 6.36 -11.45 -27.34
C GLU A 9 5.98 -12.78 -26.68
N VAL A 10 6.64 -13.15 -25.58
CA VAL A 10 6.32 -14.39 -24.83
C VAL A 10 4.89 -14.32 -24.27
N CYS A 11 4.48 -13.16 -23.75
CA CYS A 11 3.11 -12.98 -23.24
C CYS A 11 2.07 -13.07 -24.38
N SER A 12 2.38 -12.50 -25.54
CA SER A 12 1.56 -12.58 -26.76
C SER A 12 1.39 -14.03 -27.25
N ARG A 13 2.47 -14.82 -27.28
CA ARG A 13 2.44 -16.25 -27.66
C ARG A 13 1.45 -17.06 -26.83
N PHE A 14 1.33 -16.75 -25.54
CA PHE A 14 0.36 -17.41 -24.65
C PHE A 14 -0.98 -16.67 -24.54
N ARG A 15 -1.19 -15.59 -25.29
CA ARG A 15 -2.39 -14.73 -25.30
C ARG A 15 -2.73 -14.14 -23.93
N VAL A 16 -1.74 -13.70 -23.15
CA VAL A 16 -1.93 -13.12 -21.80
C VAL A 16 -1.34 -11.71 -21.73
N SER A 17 -1.99 -10.79 -21.02
CA SER A 17 -1.41 -9.47 -20.69
C SER A 17 -0.23 -9.61 -19.73
N THR A 18 0.79 -8.77 -19.92
CA THR A 18 1.96 -8.67 -19.02
C THR A 18 1.53 -8.35 -17.59
N GLU A 19 0.49 -7.53 -17.40
CA GLU A 19 -0.05 -7.16 -16.09
C GLU A 19 -0.62 -8.38 -15.35
N PHE A 20 -1.38 -9.23 -16.06
CA PHE A 20 -1.93 -10.44 -15.46
C PHE A 20 -0.85 -11.47 -15.15
N VAL A 21 0.18 -11.60 -16.00
CA VAL A 21 1.35 -12.44 -15.70
C VAL A 21 2.05 -11.95 -14.43
N PHE A 22 2.22 -10.64 -14.29
CA PHE A 22 2.81 -10.03 -13.09
C PHE A 22 1.95 -10.26 -11.85
N ALA A 23 0.64 -10.03 -11.92
CA ALA A 23 -0.30 -10.25 -10.82
C ALA A 23 -0.28 -11.71 -10.33
N VAL A 24 -0.25 -12.66 -11.27
CA VAL A 24 -0.12 -14.10 -10.95
C VAL A 24 1.23 -14.39 -10.31
N ALA A 25 2.33 -13.81 -10.79
CA ALA A 25 3.67 -14.00 -10.22
C ALA A 25 3.77 -13.49 -8.78
N VAL A 26 3.26 -12.29 -8.50
CA VAL A 26 3.20 -11.71 -7.14
C VAL A 26 2.34 -12.58 -6.22
N THR A 27 1.20 -13.05 -6.73
CA THR A 27 0.32 -13.95 -5.98
C THR A 27 1.02 -15.28 -5.67
N MET A 28 1.73 -15.87 -6.63
CA MET A 28 2.52 -17.10 -6.39
C MET A 28 3.63 -16.86 -5.36
N ALA A 29 4.32 -15.71 -5.41
CA ALA A 29 5.34 -15.34 -4.43
C ALA A 29 4.79 -15.24 -3.00
N SER A 30 3.55 -14.81 -2.84
CA SER A 30 2.90 -14.75 -1.51
C SER A 30 2.67 -16.14 -0.88
N PHE A 31 2.66 -17.20 -1.68
CA PHE A 31 2.53 -18.59 -1.22
C PHE A 31 3.87 -19.32 -1.18
N ALA A 32 4.95 -18.68 -1.63
CA ALA A 32 6.27 -19.27 -1.61
C ALA A 32 6.85 -19.22 -0.19
N GLU A 33 7.66 -20.22 0.14
CA GLU A 33 8.45 -20.23 1.35
C GLU A 33 9.46 -19.06 1.31
N ARG A 34 9.35 -18.11 2.27
CA ARG A 34 10.02 -16.80 2.20
C ARG A 34 11.53 -16.86 2.03
N THR A 35 12.16 -17.93 2.52
CA THR A 35 13.62 -18.11 2.52
C THR A 35 14.15 -18.71 1.22
N THR A 36 13.38 -19.58 0.56
CA THR A 36 13.86 -20.37 -0.60
C THR A 36 13.13 -20.04 -1.89
N GLY A 37 11.96 -19.39 -1.83
CA GLY A 37 11.07 -19.19 -2.97
C GLY A 37 10.40 -20.47 -3.47
N ARG A 38 10.52 -21.58 -2.72
CA ARG A 38 10.00 -22.91 -3.11
C ARG A 38 8.63 -23.17 -2.48
N ARG A 39 8.06 -24.35 -2.77
CA ARG A 39 6.81 -24.87 -2.17
C ARG A 39 5.58 -24.00 -2.41
N VAL A 40 5.44 -23.44 -3.61
CA VAL A 40 4.17 -22.81 -4.02
C VAL A 40 3.16 -23.93 -4.30
N CYS A 41 2.40 -24.30 -3.27
CA CYS A 41 1.41 -25.38 -3.29
C CYS A 41 -0.04 -24.90 -3.45
N ALA A 42 -0.25 -23.64 -3.82
CA ALA A 42 -1.59 -23.07 -3.96
C ALA A 42 -2.34 -23.64 -5.18
N SER A 43 -3.64 -23.92 -4.99
CA SER A 43 -4.52 -24.35 -6.06
C SER A 43 -4.67 -23.27 -7.14
N ARG A 44 -4.97 -23.69 -8.38
CA ARG A 44 -5.16 -22.76 -9.50
C ARG A 44 -6.31 -21.80 -9.23
N ASP A 45 -7.37 -22.32 -8.61
CA ASP A 45 -8.56 -21.54 -8.24
C ASP A 45 -8.24 -20.50 -7.17
N LYS A 46 -7.41 -20.85 -6.18
CA LYS A 46 -6.98 -19.91 -5.14
C LYS A 46 -6.10 -18.80 -5.71
N ILE A 47 -5.19 -19.13 -6.62
CA ILE A 47 -4.34 -18.13 -7.30
C ILE A 47 -5.20 -17.24 -8.21
N ALA A 48 -6.09 -17.83 -9.00
CA ALA A 48 -7.01 -17.11 -9.88
C ALA A 48 -7.84 -16.08 -9.09
N HIS A 49 -8.46 -16.54 -8.00
CA HIS A 49 -9.24 -15.69 -7.11
C HIS A 49 -8.41 -14.55 -6.50
N ARG A 50 -7.21 -14.86 -5.96
CA ARG A 50 -6.38 -13.84 -5.27
C ARG A 50 -5.74 -12.83 -6.22
N SER A 51 -5.51 -13.23 -7.48
CA SER A 51 -4.99 -12.34 -8.51
C SER A 51 -6.09 -11.63 -9.33
N GLY A 52 -7.37 -11.94 -9.10
CA GLY A 52 -8.49 -11.36 -9.86
C GLY A 52 -8.55 -11.82 -11.32
N VAL A 53 -7.95 -12.96 -11.66
CA VAL A 53 -7.90 -13.48 -13.04
C VAL A 53 -8.59 -14.83 -13.16
N SER A 54 -8.93 -15.24 -14.38
CA SER A 54 -9.53 -16.56 -14.60
C SER A 54 -8.50 -17.69 -14.46
N VAL A 55 -8.97 -18.90 -14.14
CA VAL A 55 -8.12 -20.10 -14.04
C VAL A 55 -7.35 -20.35 -15.34
N SER A 56 -7.97 -20.10 -16.49
CA SER A 56 -7.35 -20.16 -17.81
C SER A 56 -6.20 -19.17 -17.98
N VAL A 57 -6.34 -17.94 -17.45
CA VAL A 57 -5.24 -16.96 -17.39
C VAL A 57 -4.11 -17.48 -16.51
N VAL A 58 -4.40 -18.04 -15.33
CA VAL A 58 -3.35 -18.64 -14.47
C VAL A 58 -2.60 -19.76 -15.20
N LYS A 59 -3.30 -20.62 -15.97
CA LYS A 59 -2.63 -21.67 -16.76
C LYS A 59 -1.64 -21.09 -17.76
N ARG A 60 -2.05 -20.06 -18.49
CA ARG A 60 -1.25 -19.43 -19.54
C ARG A 60 -0.11 -18.60 -18.94
N ALA A 61 -0.36 -17.86 -17.85
CA ALA A 61 0.66 -17.13 -17.12
C ALA A 61 1.76 -18.05 -16.56
N ARG A 62 1.39 -19.20 -15.99
CA ARG A 62 2.38 -20.20 -15.54
C ARG A 62 3.28 -20.72 -16.66
N ARG A 63 2.73 -20.92 -17.88
CA ARG A 63 3.52 -21.27 -19.06
C ARG A 63 4.49 -20.15 -19.44
N ALA A 64 4.02 -18.89 -19.44
CA ALA A 64 4.87 -17.74 -19.71
C ALA A 64 6.01 -17.61 -18.69
N LEU A 65 5.72 -17.74 -17.39
CA LEU A 65 6.73 -17.71 -16.32
C LEU A 65 7.74 -18.85 -16.43
N GLN A 66 7.32 -20.01 -16.93
CA GLN A 66 8.22 -21.13 -17.21
C GLN A 66 9.14 -20.83 -18.40
N THR A 67 8.63 -20.20 -19.47
CA THR A 67 9.45 -19.71 -20.59
C THR A 67 10.48 -18.66 -20.13
N PHE A 68 10.10 -17.77 -19.20
CA PHE A 68 11.03 -16.82 -18.60
C PHE A 68 12.03 -17.44 -17.62
N SER A 69 11.94 -18.75 -17.34
CA SER A 69 12.78 -19.45 -16.37
C SER A 69 12.73 -18.88 -14.94
N VAL A 70 11.65 -18.15 -14.60
CA VAL A 70 11.44 -17.56 -13.27
C VAL A 70 10.52 -18.40 -12.38
N ALA A 71 9.84 -19.39 -12.96
CA ALA A 71 9.05 -20.35 -12.21
C ALA A 71 9.17 -21.73 -12.86
N ARG A 72 9.36 -22.76 -12.04
CA ARG A 72 9.44 -24.15 -12.47
C ARG A 72 8.41 -24.99 -11.75
N GLU A 73 7.66 -25.78 -12.51
CA GLU A 73 6.82 -26.84 -11.95
C GLU A 73 7.73 -27.99 -11.49
N MET A 74 7.70 -28.28 -10.19
CA MET A 74 8.48 -29.35 -9.57
C MET A 74 7.69 -30.65 -9.56
N VAL A 75 6.39 -30.55 -9.25
CA VAL A 75 5.47 -31.69 -9.20
C VAL A 75 4.18 -31.28 -9.91
N ARG A 76 3.77 -32.08 -10.90
CA ARG A 76 2.51 -31.88 -11.60
C ARG A 76 1.35 -32.25 -10.67
N GLY A 77 0.35 -31.38 -10.61
CA GLY A 77 -0.88 -31.68 -9.86
C GLY A 77 -1.58 -32.90 -10.45
N ARG A 78 -2.03 -33.82 -9.59
CA ARG A 78 -2.69 -35.07 -9.96
C ARG A 78 -3.89 -35.34 -9.06
N TYR A 79 -4.72 -36.30 -9.46
CA TYR A 79 -5.73 -36.85 -8.56
C TYR A 79 -5.04 -37.64 -7.46
N LEU A 80 -5.53 -37.45 -6.24
CA LEU A 80 -5.10 -38.25 -5.10
C LEU A 80 -5.72 -39.64 -5.21
N ARG A 81 -4.95 -40.67 -4.86
CA ARG A 81 -5.49 -42.01 -4.66
C ARG A 81 -6.41 -42.00 -3.43
N ALA A 82 -7.26 -43.02 -3.28
CA ALA A 82 -8.19 -43.08 -2.17
C ALA A 82 -7.46 -42.95 -0.82
N ASP A 83 -6.38 -43.70 -0.59
CA ASP A 83 -5.54 -43.60 0.61
C ASP A 83 -4.99 -42.18 0.82
N GLU A 84 -4.43 -41.57 -0.21
CA GLU A 84 -3.89 -40.20 -0.13
C GLU A 84 -4.98 -39.15 0.13
N SER A 85 -6.19 -39.35 -0.42
CA SER A 85 -7.37 -38.50 -0.19
C SER A 85 -7.78 -38.57 1.27
N HIS A 86 -7.88 -39.77 1.85
CA HIS A 86 -8.21 -39.96 3.26
C HIS A 86 -7.14 -39.35 4.19
N ALA A 87 -5.85 -39.48 3.84
CA ALA A 87 -4.77 -38.85 4.59
C ALA A 87 -4.87 -37.31 4.54
N ALA A 88 -5.09 -36.74 3.36
CA ALA A 88 -5.27 -35.30 3.18
C ALA A 88 -6.51 -34.77 3.91
N GLU A 89 -7.62 -35.52 3.86
CA GLU A 89 -8.85 -35.22 4.59
C GLU A 89 -8.64 -35.23 6.10
N SER A 90 -7.91 -36.23 6.62
CA SER A 90 -7.60 -36.30 8.05
C SER A 90 -6.73 -35.13 8.53
N HIS A 91 -5.83 -34.64 7.68
CA HIS A 91 -4.88 -33.58 8.00
C HIS A 91 -5.48 -32.17 7.83
N HIS A 92 -6.29 -31.95 6.78
CA HIS A 92 -6.85 -30.64 6.44
C HIS A 92 -8.32 -30.46 6.84
N GLY A 93 -9.03 -31.53 7.19
CA GLY A 93 -10.44 -31.52 7.59
C GLY A 93 -11.42 -31.20 6.46
N ARG A 94 -11.01 -31.35 5.20
CA ARG A 94 -11.83 -31.06 4.00
C ARG A 94 -11.57 -32.11 2.92
N ILE A 95 -12.56 -32.37 2.07
CA ILE A 95 -12.42 -33.33 0.95
C ILE A 95 -11.37 -32.80 -0.01
N GLN A 96 -10.31 -33.58 -0.20
CA GLN A 96 -9.25 -33.24 -1.15
C GLN A 96 -9.09 -34.36 -2.16
N ARG A 97 -9.69 -34.17 -3.35
CA ARG A 97 -9.57 -35.15 -4.45
C ARG A 97 -8.33 -34.95 -5.32
N ARG A 98 -7.65 -33.79 -5.19
CA ARG A 98 -6.55 -33.39 -6.08
C ARG A 98 -5.39 -32.81 -5.27
N ALA A 99 -4.18 -33.21 -5.62
CA ALA A 99 -2.97 -32.53 -5.23
C ALA A 99 -2.75 -31.32 -6.14
N ALA A 100 -2.52 -30.15 -5.55
CA ALA A 100 -2.09 -28.98 -6.30
C ALA A 100 -0.68 -29.21 -6.88
N SER A 101 -0.41 -28.62 -8.04
CA SER A 101 0.95 -28.58 -8.59
C SER A 101 1.89 -27.82 -7.66
N VAL A 102 3.08 -28.34 -7.42
CA VAL A 102 4.11 -27.67 -6.62
C VAL A 102 5.02 -26.88 -7.55
N TRP A 103 5.11 -25.58 -7.30
CA TRP A 103 5.98 -24.67 -8.07
C TRP A 103 7.13 -24.16 -7.21
N ALA A 104 8.27 -23.92 -7.85
CA ALA A 104 9.40 -23.20 -7.29
C ALA A 104 9.62 -21.92 -8.08
N LEU A 105 9.76 -20.80 -7.38
CA LEU A 105 10.14 -19.54 -7.98
C LEU A 105 11.67 -19.44 -8.01
N THR A 106 12.20 -19.08 -9.17
CA THR A 106 13.63 -18.96 -9.42
C THR A 106 13.97 -17.52 -9.77
N SER A 107 15.00 -17.00 -9.14
CA SER A 107 15.60 -15.73 -9.53
C SER A 107 16.37 -15.89 -10.85
N PRO A 108 16.17 -14.98 -11.84
CA PRO A 108 17.01 -14.94 -13.04
C PRO A 108 18.49 -14.90 -12.70
N LYS A 109 19.32 -15.66 -13.43
CA LYS A 109 20.78 -15.72 -13.21
C LYS A 109 21.43 -14.34 -13.19
N SER A 110 20.99 -13.44 -14.07
CA SER A 110 21.48 -12.06 -14.13
C SER A 110 21.23 -11.28 -12.83
N LEU A 111 20.04 -11.41 -12.23
CA LEU A 111 19.70 -10.77 -10.96
C LEU A 111 20.49 -11.38 -9.80
N VAL A 112 20.70 -12.69 -9.79
CA VAL A 112 21.55 -13.35 -8.77
C VAL A 112 22.99 -12.87 -8.86
N ILE A 113 23.54 -12.77 -10.08
CA ILE A 113 24.91 -12.27 -10.30
C ILE A 113 25.01 -10.80 -9.86
N ALA A 114 24.05 -9.96 -10.23
CA ALA A 114 24.00 -8.56 -9.81
C ALA A 114 23.91 -8.42 -8.29
N ALA A 115 23.02 -9.18 -7.64
CA ALA A 115 22.87 -9.19 -6.18
C ALA A 115 24.15 -9.67 -5.47
N ARG A 116 24.82 -10.71 -5.99
CA ARG A 116 26.11 -11.18 -5.46
C ARG A 116 27.21 -10.14 -5.62
N ARG A 117 27.24 -9.40 -6.74
CA ARG A 117 28.18 -8.29 -6.95
C ARG A 117 27.91 -7.13 -5.97
N ALA A 118 26.64 -6.78 -5.76
CA ALA A 118 26.23 -5.75 -4.81
C ALA A 118 26.54 -6.14 -3.34
N GLY A 119 26.29 -7.39 -2.95
CA GLY A 119 26.62 -7.89 -1.61
C GLY A 119 28.12 -7.87 -1.30
N LYS A 120 28.97 -8.16 -2.30
CA LYS A 120 30.43 -8.02 -2.17
C LYS A 120 30.86 -6.57 -1.97
N SER A 121 30.23 -5.61 -2.65
CA SER A 121 30.45 -4.17 -2.45
C SER A 121 30.11 -3.75 -1.01
N LEU A 122 28.92 -4.12 -0.51
CA LEU A 122 28.48 -3.80 0.86
C LEU A 122 29.40 -4.40 1.94
N SER A 123 29.89 -5.63 1.76
CA SER A 123 30.85 -6.24 2.69
C SER A 123 32.23 -5.57 2.70
N LYS A 124 32.59 -4.84 1.62
CA LYS A 124 33.85 -4.10 1.51
C LYS A 124 33.75 -2.72 2.19
N THR A 125 32.56 -2.10 2.19
CA THR A 125 32.31 -0.82 2.87
C THR A 125 32.20 -0.98 4.39
N VAL A 126 31.65 -2.09 4.88
CA VAL A 126 31.50 -2.34 6.34
C VAL A 126 32.84 -2.63 7.03
N ARG A 127 33.89 -3.04 6.31
CA ARG A 127 35.23 -3.28 6.89
C ARG A 127 36.12 -2.02 6.98
N ARG A 128 35.63 -0.84 6.60
CA ARG A 128 36.31 0.45 6.81
C ARG A 128 35.41 1.41 7.61
N SER A 129 35.14 1.05 8.85
CA SER A 129 34.84 2.03 9.90
C SER A 129 35.41 1.51 11.22
N LYS A 130 36.74 1.50 11.30
CA LYS A 130 37.45 1.40 12.58
C LYS A 130 38.00 2.78 12.92
N ASP A 131 37.17 3.81 12.75
CA ASP A 131 37.46 5.16 13.20
C ASP A 131 36.26 5.66 13.99
N ALA A 132 36.58 6.14 15.18
CA ALA A 132 35.69 6.44 16.27
C ALA A 132 34.68 7.54 15.92
N ALA A 133 33.40 7.27 16.14
CA ALA A 133 32.41 8.30 16.38
C ALA A 133 32.00 8.24 17.85
N ARG A 134 32.71 9.01 18.68
CA ARG A 134 32.17 9.45 19.97
C ARG A 134 30.87 10.18 19.68
N SER A 135 29.80 9.59 20.22
CA SER A 135 28.49 10.20 20.41
C SER A 135 28.65 11.64 20.92
N SER A 136 28.27 12.63 20.10
CA SER A 136 28.15 14.03 20.51
C SER A 136 26.67 14.36 20.59
N TYR A 137 26.06 13.99 21.73
CA TYR A 137 24.82 14.61 22.19
C TYR A 137 25.20 15.82 23.04
N PRO A 138 24.68 17.03 22.78
CA PRO A 138 24.91 18.16 23.66
C PRO A 138 23.91 18.06 24.82
N GLN A 139 24.34 17.49 25.95
CA GLN A 139 23.62 17.67 27.21
C GLN A 139 24.20 18.87 27.94
N LEU A 140 23.32 19.85 28.18
CA LEU A 140 23.46 20.91 29.16
C LEU A 140 23.85 20.30 30.52
N GLY A 141 24.93 20.79 31.12
CA GLY A 141 25.35 20.36 32.45
C GLY A 141 26.18 21.43 33.15
N ALA A 142 25.49 22.18 34.00
CA ALA A 142 26.00 22.85 35.19
C ALA A 142 27.02 24.00 35.07
N ARG A 143 26.66 25.07 35.77
CA ARG A 143 27.42 26.29 36.08
C ARG A 143 28.75 25.99 36.80
N GLY A 144 29.72 26.88 36.58
CA GLY A 144 30.81 27.17 37.52
C GLY A 144 31.29 28.62 37.33
N PRO A 145 31.52 29.42 38.40
CA PRO A 145 31.49 30.88 38.32
C PRO A 145 32.89 31.48 38.53
N LEU A 146 33.58 31.93 37.49
CA LEU A 146 34.71 32.86 37.63
C LEU A 146 34.82 33.74 36.37
N SER A 147 34.42 35.00 36.52
CA SER A 147 34.85 36.15 35.71
C SER A 147 36.37 36.38 35.83
N PRO A 148 36.99 37.38 35.19
CA PRO A 148 36.76 38.04 33.89
C PRO A 148 38.10 38.29 33.13
N SER A 149 38.11 38.48 31.81
CA SER A 149 39.09 39.40 31.18
C SER A 149 38.85 39.58 29.68
N ARG A 150 38.71 40.86 29.28
CA ARG A 150 39.25 41.51 28.07
C ARG A 150 38.87 40.88 26.71
N GLY A 151 38.24 41.58 25.78
CA GLY A 151 38.07 43.02 25.66
C GLY A 151 37.24 43.38 24.44
N PHE A 152 36.80 44.63 24.48
CA PHE A 152 36.06 45.34 23.46
C PHE A 152 36.68 45.27 22.06
N LYS A 153 35.82 45.15 21.04
CA LYS A 153 35.78 46.14 19.95
C LYS A 153 34.32 46.45 19.60
N PHE A 154 33.99 47.73 19.81
CA PHE A 154 32.83 48.43 19.29
C PHE A 154 32.83 48.44 17.75
N LEU A 155 31.62 48.48 17.17
CA LEU A 155 31.18 48.94 15.83
C LEU A 155 29.85 48.19 15.57
N SER A 156 28.64 48.73 15.69
CA SER A 156 28.11 49.96 15.13
C SER A 156 26.75 50.28 15.77
N LEU A 157 26.66 51.45 16.40
CA LEU A 157 25.45 52.06 16.94
C LEU A 157 24.71 52.82 15.83
N VAL A 158 24.02 52.12 14.92
CA VAL A 158 23.05 52.78 13.99
C VAL A 158 21.85 51.86 13.69
N ARG A 159 21.21 51.30 14.74
CA ARG A 159 19.90 50.63 14.57
C ARG A 159 18.90 50.91 15.69
N GLU A 160 19.22 51.85 16.57
CA GLU A 160 18.46 52.15 17.79
C GLU A 160 17.54 53.39 17.67
N LEU A 161 17.12 53.76 16.46
CA LEU A 161 16.12 54.82 16.28
C LEU A 161 15.00 54.35 15.31
N SER A 162 14.33 53.26 15.66
CA SER A 162 13.01 52.97 15.07
C SER A 162 11.92 53.60 15.96
N PRO A 163 11.12 54.56 15.46
CA PRO A 163 10.11 55.26 16.25
C PRO A 163 8.97 54.35 16.75
N LYS A 164 8.93 53.09 16.30
CA LYS A 164 7.94 52.09 16.73
C LYS A 164 8.07 51.72 18.21
N ARG A 165 9.28 51.69 18.78
CA ARG A 165 9.49 51.33 20.21
C ARG A 165 9.08 52.45 21.17
N ALA A 166 9.21 53.71 20.76
CA ALA A 166 8.77 54.85 21.57
C ALA A 166 7.23 54.90 21.72
N GLN A 167 6.49 54.55 20.68
CA GLN A 167 5.02 54.48 20.73
C GLN A 167 4.51 53.33 21.63
N THR A 168 5.29 52.24 21.77
CA THR A 168 4.94 51.11 22.63
C THR A 168 5.05 51.45 24.13
N ARG A 169 5.97 52.37 24.50
CA ARG A 169 6.13 52.84 25.89
C ARG A 169 5.14 53.95 26.27
N ALA A 170 4.60 54.69 25.30
CA ALA A 170 3.67 55.79 25.52
C ALA A 170 2.18 55.38 25.59
N GLY A 171 1.87 54.07 25.64
CA GLY A 171 0.50 53.57 25.78
C GLY A 171 -0.44 53.87 24.60
N LYS A 172 0.07 54.42 23.49
CA LYS A 172 -0.72 54.70 22.29
C LYS A 172 -0.87 53.42 21.46
N HIS A 173 -1.69 52.50 21.94
CA HIS A 173 -2.23 51.46 21.08
C HIS A 173 -3.09 52.13 20.01
N SER A 174 -2.71 51.97 18.75
CA SER A 174 -3.60 52.24 17.62
C SER A 174 -4.88 51.45 17.86
N ARG A 175 -5.97 52.16 18.16
CA ARG A 175 -7.33 51.60 18.21
C ARG A 175 -7.73 51.24 16.79
N ASN A 176 -7.20 50.14 16.27
CA ASN A 176 -7.70 49.54 15.06
C ASN A 176 -8.58 48.34 15.48
N PRO A 177 -9.91 48.43 15.36
CA PRO A 177 -10.84 47.38 15.83
C PRO A 177 -10.69 46.03 15.12
N LYS A 178 -9.81 45.91 14.12
CA LYS A 178 -9.70 44.75 13.22
C LYS A 178 -8.72 43.67 13.67
N THR A 179 -7.97 43.86 14.76
CA THR A 179 -7.03 42.84 15.26
C THR A 179 -7.58 42.16 16.51
N GLN A 180 -8.82 41.67 16.43
CA GLN A 180 -9.22 40.60 17.35
C GLN A 180 -8.33 39.39 17.03
N ALA A 181 -7.60 38.91 18.03
CA ALA A 181 -6.71 37.75 17.91
C ALA A 181 -7.51 36.59 17.31
N GLN A 182 -7.31 36.31 16.02
CA GLN A 182 -8.00 35.21 15.36
C GLN A 182 -7.58 33.93 16.06
N ARG A 183 -8.55 33.22 16.63
CA ARG A 183 -8.34 31.88 17.16
C ARG A 183 -7.65 31.05 16.06
N PRO A 184 -6.60 30.29 16.40
CA PRO A 184 -5.93 29.45 15.41
C PRO A 184 -6.97 28.52 14.77
N ARG A 185 -6.98 28.48 13.43
CA ARG A 185 -7.93 27.67 12.67
C ARG A 185 -7.75 26.18 13.04
N PRO A 186 -8.81 25.36 13.07
CA PRO A 186 -8.69 23.94 13.36
C PRO A 186 -7.69 23.25 12.43
N ILE A 187 -6.86 22.37 13.00
CA ILE A 187 -5.76 21.74 12.26
C ILE A 187 -6.24 20.87 11.09
N ASP A 188 -7.42 20.27 11.22
CA ASP A 188 -8.00 19.43 10.17
C ASP A 188 -8.37 20.26 8.94
N VAL A 189 -8.92 21.46 9.13
CA VAL A 189 -9.24 22.41 8.05
C VAL A 189 -7.97 22.88 7.33
N GLN A 190 -6.90 23.12 8.10
CA GLN A 190 -5.61 23.49 7.52
C GLN A 190 -4.99 22.36 6.72
N ARG A 191 -5.08 21.11 7.23
CA ARG A 191 -4.58 19.92 6.55
C ARG A 191 -5.36 19.66 5.26
N THR A 192 -6.68 19.76 5.26
CA THR A 192 -7.46 19.56 4.04
C THR A 192 -7.23 20.67 3.02
N ALA A 193 -7.08 21.92 3.46
CA ALA A 193 -6.73 23.02 2.56
C ALA A 193 -5.36 22.82 1.90
N ALA A 194 -4.36 22.35 2.66
CA ALA A 194 -3.04 22.03 2.13
C ALA A 194 -3.06 20.82 1.17
N GLU A 195 -3.81 19.76 1.52
CA GLU A 195 -4.02 18.61 0.64
C GLU A 195 -4.73 19.02 -0.66
N LEU A 196 -5.77 19.84 -0.59
CA LEU A 196 -6.49 20.35 -1.76
C LEU A 196 -5.52 21.04 -2.73
N LEU A 197 -4.68 21.95 -2.21
CA LEU A 197 -3.72 22.69 -3.01
C LEU A 197 -2.71 21.78 -3.72
N SER A 198 -2.32 20.69 -3.05
CA SER A 198 -1.40 19.69 -3.60
C SER A 198 -2.02 18.89 -4.75
N TYR A 199 -3.33 18.66 -4.71
CA TYR A 199 -4.06 17.88 -5.74
C TYR A 199 -4.74 18.73 -6.82
N ALA A 200 -4.83 20.05 -6.62
CA ALA A 200 -5.44 20.99 -7.56
C ALA A 200 -4.48 22.17 -7.82
N PRO A 201 -3.44 21.97 -8.66
CA PRO A 201 -2.40 22.98 -8.90
C PRO A 201 -2.93 24.27 -9.53
N ALA A 202 -4.11 24.23 -10.16
CA ALA A 202 -4.81 25.42 -10.66
C ALA A 202 -5.05 26.49 -9.57
N PHE A 203 -5.04 26.09 -8.29
CA PHE A 203 -5.21 27.00 -7.16
C PHE A 203 -3.90 27.35 -6.45
N GLU A 204 -2.73 26.95 -6.94
CA GLU A 204 -1.44 27.23 -6.29
C GLU A 204 -1.22 28.74 -6.09
N SER A 205 -1.73 29.56 -7.02
CA SER A 205 -1.71 31.02 -6.93
C SER A 205 -2.71 31.62 -5.94
N ALA A 206 -3.48 30.81 -5.20
CA ALA A 206 -4.52 31.26 -4.25
C ALA A 206 -4.01 32.06 -3.06
N GLY A 207 -2.70 32.15 -2.87
CA GLY A 207 -2.09 32.89 -1.77
C GLY A 207 -2.09 32.09 -0.48
N HIS A 208 -2.40 32.76 0.64
CA HIS A 208 -2.29 32.13 1.97
C HIS A 208 -3.33 31.03 2.20
N ILE A 209 -2.89 29.90 2.76
CA ILE A 209 -3.73 28.73 3.13
C ILE A 209 -4.96 29.13 3.96
N GLY A 210 -4.87 30.20 4.76
CA GLY A 210 -5.99 30.74 5.52
C GLY A 210 -7.19 31.15 4.65
N ALA A 211 -6.98 31.75 3.49
CA ALA A 211 -8.09 32.14 2.60
C ALA A 211 -8.86 30.92 2.08
N ILE A 212 -8.14 29.81 1.80
CA ILE A 212 -8.75 28.53 1.40
C ILE A 212 -9.53 27.93 2.57
N CYS A 213 -8.99 27.99 3.78
CA CYS A 213 -9.69 27.53 4.99
C CYS A 213 -11.01 28.30 5.21
N ASP A 214 -11.02 29.62 4.99
CA ASP A 214 -12.24 30.43 5.07
C ASP A 214 -13.25 30.00 4.02
N VAL A 215 -12.80 29.76 2.79
CA VAL A 215 -13.66 29.33 1.69
C VAL A 215 -14.29 27.97 1.98
N LEU A 216 -13.51 26.99 2.43
CA LEU A 216 -14.03 25.67 2.81
C LEU A 216 -15.04 25.74 3.96
N THR A 217 -14.75 26.56 4.98
CA THR A 217 -15.66 26.76 6.12
C THR A 217 -16.94 27.46 5.67
N SER A 218 -16.85 28.47 4.79
CA SER A 218 -18.01 29.20 4.27
C SER A 218 -18.90 28.35 3.34
N ALA A 219 -18.32 27.36 2.67
CA ALA A 219 -19.04 26.44 1.80
C ALA A 219 -19.74 25.31 2.57
N GLY A 220 -19.52 25.19 3.89
CA GLY A 220 -20.13 24.15 4.71
C GLY A 220 -19.61 22.74 4.43
N VAL A 221 -18.39 22.61 3.90
CA VAL A 221 -17.79 21.31 3.61
C VAL A 221 -17.36 20.64 4.91
N ASP A 222 -17.91 19.47 5.22
CA ASP A 222 -17.47 18.69 6.37
C ASP A 222 -16.08 18.08 6.11
N VAL A 223 -15.09 18.69 6.76
CA VAL A 223 -13.67 18.35 6.67
C VAL A 223 -13.34 16.95 7.18
N ASN A 224 -14.17 16.37 8.06
CA ASN A 224 -13.97 15.01 8.55
C ASN A 224 -14.36 13.95 7.51
N ARG A 225 -15.35 14.28 6.67
CA ARG A 225 -15.88 13.41 5.63
C ARG A 225 -15.19 13.61 4.28
N TRP A 226 -14.83 14.85 3.98
CA TRP A 226 -14.24 15.27 2.72
C TRP A 226 -12.77 15.65 2.91
N ARG A 227 -11.86 14.79 2.45
CA ARG A 227 -10.42 15.10 2.45
C ARG A 227 -10.08 16.07 1.32
N GLY A 228 -8.94 16.77 1.41
CA GLY A 228 -8.53 17.72 0.38
C GLY A 228 -8.40 17.09 -1.01
N ARG A 229 -7.93 15.83 -1.06
CA ARG A 229 -7.90 15.02 -2.28
C ARG A 229 -9.30 14.76 -2.85
N ASP A 230 -10.28 14.46 -2.01
CA ASP A 230 -11.65 14.14 -2.43
C ASP A 230 -12.34 15.37 -3.02
N ILE A 231 -12.13 16.53 -2.41
CA ILE A 231 -12.65 17.82 -2.89
C ILE A 231 -12.04 18.16 -4.26
N ALA A 232 -10.72 17.99 -4.43
CA ALA A 232 -10.05 18.22 -5.71
C ALA A 232 -10.54 17.26 -6.81
N ALA A 233 -10.74 15.98 -6.46
CA ALA A 233 -11.29 14.98 -7.37
C ALA A 233 -12.71 15.33 -7.80
N GLU A 234 -13.57 15.79 -6.88
CA GLU A 234 -14.93 16.18 -7.21
C GLU A 234 -15.02 17.49 -7.98
N LEU A 235 -14.17 18.48 -7.69
CA LEU A 235 -14.05 19.67 -8.53
C LEU A 235 -13.70 19.29 -9.97
N THR A 236 -12.76 18.36 -10.14
CA THR A 236 -12.35 17.86 -11.47
C THR A 236 -13.47 17.08 -12.15
N ARG A 237 -14.18 16.24 -11.41
CA ARG A 237 -15.31 15.46 -11.92
C ARG A 237 -16.46 16.37 -12.38
N ASP A 238 -16.83 17.36 -11.59
CA ASP A 238 -17.88 18.31 -11.96
C ASP A 238 -17.46 19.14 -13.20
N THR A 239 -16.20 19.57 -13.28
CA THR A 239 -15.66 20.24 -14.48
C THR A 239 -15.78 19.35 -15.71
N GLN A 240 -15.43 18.06 -15.61
CA GLN A 240 -15.55 17.10 -16.71
C GLN A 240 -17.01 16.80 -17.09
N GLN A 241 -17.91 16.65 -16.11
CA GLN A 241 -19.33 16.40 -16.36
C GLN A 241 -20.02 17.54 -17.10
N ARG A 242 -19.57 18.78 -16.86
CA ARG A 242 -20.05 19.98 -17.57
C ARG A 242 -19.37 20.20 -18.92
N GLY A 243 -18.40 19.36 -19.29
CA GLY A 243 -17.62 19.49 -20.53
C GLY A 243 -16.66 20.69 -20.52
N TRP A 244 -16.29 21.20 -19.35
CA TRP A 244 -15.37 22.32 -19.23
C TRP A 244 -13.91 21.84 -19.16
N ILE A 245 -13.00 22.73 -19.54
CA ILE A 245 -11.56 22.52 -19.40
C ILE A 245 -11.07 23.35 -18.21
N TRP A 246 -10.13 22.81 -17.44
CA TRP A 246 -9.51 23.55 -16.36
C TRP A 246 -8.74 24.77 -16.90
N PRO A 247 -8.99 25.98 -16.39
CA PRO A 247 -8.23 27.16 -16.81
C PRO A 247 -6.76 27.04 -16.37
N GLU A 248 -5.84 27.39 -17.28
CA GLU A 248 -4.39 27.38 -17.00
C GLU A 248 -3.97 28.47 -16.02
N ARG A 249 -4.63 29.64 -16.09
CA ARG A 249 -4.37 30.78 -15.21
C ARG A 249 -5.67 31.33 -14.66
N ILE A 250 -5.76 31.44 -13.33
CA ILE A 250 -6.92 32.00 -12.64
C ILE A 250 -6.47 33.31 -11.97
N GLU A 251 -7.03 34.44 -12.39
CA GLU A 251 -6.69 35.76 -11.80
C GLU A 251 -7.18 35.89 -10.36
N ARG A 252 -8.35 35.31 -10.05
CA ARG A 252 -8.99 35.35 -8.72
C ARG A 252 -9.25 33.94 -8.20
N PRO A 253 -8.19 33.20 -7.83
CA PRO A 253 -8.26 31.78 -7.45
C PRO A 253 -9.20 31.50 -6.26
N VAL A 254 -9.16 32.33 -5.22
CA VAL A 254 -10.03 32.19 -4.03
C VAL A 254 -11.50 32.43 -4.38
N GLY A 255 -11.78 33.44 -5.22
CA GLY A 255 -13.14 33.75 -5.66
C GLY A 255 -13.71 32.66 -6.58
N TYR A 256 -12.88 32.17 -7.50
CA TYR A 256 -13.25 31.06 -8.37
C TYR A 256 -13.50 29.78 -7.58
N LEU A 257 -12.64 29.45 -6.62
CA LEU A 257 -12.84 28.30 -5.73
C LEU A 257 -14.16 28.42 -4.97
N ARG A 258 -14.42 29.58 -4.35
CA ARG A 258 -15.68 29.82 -3.64
C ARG A 258 -16.90 29.58 -4.55
N TRP A 259 -16.89 30.15 -5.74
CA TRP A 259 -17.97 29.93 -6.72
C TRP A 259 -18.09 28.46 -7.15
N ARG A 260 -16.97 27.74 -7.36
CA ARG A 260 -17.02 26.30 -7.70
C ARG A 260 -17.63 25.47 -6.58
N LEU A 261 -17.30 25.76 -5.32
CA LEU A 261 -17.82 25.00 -4.19
C LEU A 261 -19.34 25.18 -4.00
N THR A 262 -19.93 26.31 -4.42
CA THR A 262 -21.39 26.49 -4.35
C THR A 262 -22.15 25.71 -5.42
N GLN A 263 -21.46 25.20 -6.45
CA GLN A 263 -22.09 24.43 -7.55
C GLN A 263 -22.16 22.93 -7.26
N ILE A 264 -21.53 22.47 -6.18
CA ILE A 264 -21.40 21.05 -5.86
C ILE A 264 -22.22 20.74 -4.62
N ASP A 265 -23.00 19.67 -4.67
CA ASP A 265 -23.63 19.11 -3.48
C ASP A 265 -22.61 18.32 -2.65
N TRP A 266 -22.40 18.76 -1.41
CA TRP A 266 -21.47 18.17 -0.43
C TRP A 266 -22.15 17.17 0.52
N ASN A 267 -23.48 17.02 0.44
CA ASN A 267 -24.23 16.08 1.27
C ASN A 267 -24.09 14.63 0.80
N ARG A 268 -23.70 14.42 -0.46
CA ARG A 268 -23.40 13.10 -1.00
C ARG A 268 -22.16 12.46 -0.34
N PRO A 269 -22.04 11.12 -0.37
CA PRO A 269 -20.85 10.44 0.14
C PRO A 269 -19.60 10.86 -0.61
N SER A 270 -18.50 11.05 0.13
CA SER A 270 -17.22 11.41 -0.47
C SER A 270 -16.68 10.24 -1.30
N PRO A 271 -15.87 10.49 -2.35
CA PRO A 271 -15.21 9.44 -3.13
C PRO A 271 -14.46 8.42 -2.26
N SER A 272 -13.77 8.87 -1.22
CA SER A 272 -13.10 8.00 -0.25
C SER A 272 -14.08 7.14 0.55
N GLU A 273 -15.21 7.68 0.98
CA GLU A 273 -16.28 6.95 1.68
C GLU A 273 -16.90 5.88 0.77
N MET A 274 -17.20 6.22 -0.48
CA MET A 274 -17.69 5.26 -1.48
C MET A 274 -16.68 4.13 -1.74
N ALA A 275 -15.40 4.46 -1.87
CA ALA A 275 -14.34 3.47 -2.05
C ALA A 275 -14.20 2.54 -0.84
N GLN A 276 -14.32 3.08 0.37
CA GLN A 276 -14.32 2.28 1.61
C GLN A 276 -15.51 1.33 1.66
N LYS A 277 -16.72 1.82 1.35
CA LYS A 277 -17.93 0.98 1.30
C LYS A 277 -17.80 -0.14 0.26
N ALA A 278 -17.34 0.16 -0.95
CA ALA A 278 -17.09 -0.84 -1.98
C ALA A 278 -16.05 -1.89 -1.54
N ALA A 279 -14.99 -1.46 -0.85
CA ALA A 279 -13.99 -2.36 -0.29
C ALA A 279 -14.56 -3.24 0.84
N GLN A 280 -15.43 -2.69 1.69
CA GLN A 280 -16.15 -3.45 2.73
C GLN A 280 -17.08 -4.49 2.11
N GLU A 281 -17.88 -4.11 1.11
CA GLU A 281 -18.74 -5.06 0.37
C GLU A 281 -17.91 -6.15 -0.30
N ALA A 282 -16.77 -5.82 -0.91
CA ALA A 282 -15.87 -6.80 -1.49
C ALA A 282 -15.35 -7.79 -0.43
N ARG A 283 -14.97 -7.29 0.76
CA ARG A 283 -14.56 -8.13 1.90
C ARG A 283 -15.70 -9.02 2.39
N GLN A 284 -16.92 -8.49 2.49
CA GLN A 284 -18.11 -9.25 2.88
C GLN A 284 -18.43 -10.35 1.86
N ARG A 285 -18.40 -10.05 0.55
CA ARG A 285 -18.60 -11.05 -0.51
C ARG A 285 -17.57 -12.18 -0.42
N ILE A 286 -16.31 -11.86 -0.11
CA ILE A 286 -15.26 -12.87 0.11
C ILE A 286 -15.57 -13.71 1.35
N ALA A 287 -15.92 -13.07 2.47
CA ALA A 287 -16.25 -13.75 3.71
C ALA A 287 -17.48 -14.67 3.56
N ASP A 288 -18.53 -14.21 2.89
CA ASP A 288 -19.74 -14.98 2.62
C ASP A 288 -19.46 -16.20 1.76
N ARG A 289 -18.63 -16.03 0.72
CA ARG A 289 -18.18 -17.14 -0.12
C ARG A 289 -17.38 -18.16 0.69
N ASP A 290 -16.43 -17.69 1.50
CA ASP A 290 -15.62 -18.53 2.38
C ASP A 290 -16.49 -19.25 3.44
N ALA A 291 -17.53 -18.60 3.95
CA ALA A 291 -18.50 -19.18 4.88
C ALA A 291 -19.40 -20.23 4.19
N ARG A 292 -19.82 -20.00 2.94
CA ARG A 292 -20.57 -20.99 2.14
C ARG A 292 -19.73 -22.24 1.89
N LEU A 293 -18.47 -22.06 1.49
CA LEU A 293 -17.53 -23.18 1.31
C LEU A 293 -17.32 -23.92 2.64
N SER A 294 -17.12 -23.19 3.74
CA SER A 294 -16.90 -23.80 5.06
C SER A 294 -18.14 -24.53 5.60
N ARG A 295 -19.36 -24.11 5.22
CA ARG A 295 -20.60 -24.83 5.54
C ARG A 295 -20.72 -26.16 4.79
N GLY A 296 -20.32 -26.20 3.53
CA GLY A 296 -20.24 -27.46 2.77
C GLY A 296 -19.18 -28.43 3.34
N ASP A 297 -18.09 -27.88 3.89
CA ASP A 297 -17.00 -28.66 4.50
C ASP A 297 -17.26 -29.11 5.95
N ARG A 298 -18.23 -28.52 6.65
CA ARG A 298 -18.57 -28.83 8.07
C ARG A 298 -18.83 -30.31 8.37
N PRO A 299 -19.63 -31.06 7.59
CA PRO A 299 -19.86 -32.48 7.86
C PRO A 299 -18.61 -33.36 7.62
N ILE A 300 -17.66 -32.89 6.82
CA ILE A 300 -16.37 -33.56 6.54
C ILE A 300 -15.35 -33.25 7.64
N ALA A 301 -15.45 -32.08 8.25
CA ALA A 301 -14.55 -31.66 9.32
C ALA A 301 -14.83 -32.31 10.68
N ALA A 302 -15.91 -33.09 10.82
CA ALA A 302 -16.31 -33.77 12.06
C ALA A 302 -15.20 -34.72 12.57
N PRO A 303 -14.95 -34.79 13.89
CA PRO A 303 -13.88 -35.61 14.46
C PRO A 303 -14.01 -37.09 14.09
N ASP A 304 -15.23 -37.63 14.09
CA ASP A 304 -15.52 -39.01 13.70
C ASP A 304 -15.20 -39.29 12.23
N HIS A 305 -15.47 -38.33 11.34
CA HIS A 305 -15.12 -38.45 9.92
C HIS A 305 -13.61 -38.49 9.73
N ARG A 306 -12.86 -37.61 10.42
CA ARG A 306 -11.39 -37.60 10.37
C ARG A 306 -10.79 -38.91 10.89
N GLN A 307 -11.37 -39.47 11.95
CA GLN A 307 -10.94 -40.75 12.52
C GLN A 307 -11.16 -41.91 11.54
N ARG A 308 -12.35 -41.99 10.92
CA ARG A 308 -12.65 -42.96 9.85
C ARG A 308 -11.68 -42.84 8.68
N CYS A 309 -11.34 -41.62 8.25
CA CYS A 309 -10.35 -41.41 7.19
C CYS A 309 -8.94 -41.88 7.61
N ARG A 310 -8.51 -41.66 8.86
CA ARG A 310 -7.22 -42.19 9.36
C ARG A 310 -7.19 -43.72 9.34
N GLU A 311 -8.26 -44.36 9.78
CA GLU A 311 -8.38 -45.83 9.80
C GLU A 311 -8.38 -46.42 8.39
N ALA A 312 -9.12 -45.80 7.46
CA ALA A 312 -9.11 -46.16 6.05
C ALA A 312 -7.70 -46.03 5.44
N PHE A 313 -6.95 -44.97 5.78
CA PHE A 313 -5.57 -44.80 5.35
C PHE A 313 -4.64 -45.89 5.92
N ALA A 314 -4.72 -46.16 7.23
CA ALA A 314 -3.91 -47.19 7.88
C ALA A 314 -4.16 -48.59 7.30
N SER A 315 -5.42 -48.95 7.05
CA SER A 315 -5.77 -50.23 6.41
C SER A 315 -5.24 -50.34 4.98
N GLY A 316 -5.24 -49.25 4.21
CA GLY A 316 -4.65 -49.19 2.87
C GLY A 316 -3.14 -49.42 2.87
N LEU A 317 -2.42 -48.84 3.84
CA LEU A 317 -0.98 -49.07 4.01
C LEU A 317 -0.64 -50.51 4.36
N LEU A 318 -1.43 -51.14 5.24
CA LEU A 318 -1.26 -52.55 5.61
C LEU A 318 -1.47 -53.49 4.42
N LYS A 319 -2.49 -53.23 3.58
CA LYS A 319 -2.73 -54.00 2.35
C LYS A 319 -1.56 -53.90 1.37
N ARG A 320 -0.96 -52.71 1.20
CA ARG A 320 0.22 -52.55 0.34
C ARG A 320 1.45 -53.27 0.89
N ARG A 321 1.74 -53.13 2.18
CA ARG A 321 2.84 -53.87 2.82
C ARG A 321 2.70 -55.38 2.64
N LYS A 322 1.49 -55.93 2.79
CA LYS A 322 1.21 -57.35 2.54
C LYS A 322 1.41 -57.77 1.08
N ALA A 323 1.05 -56.90 0.13
CA ALA A 323 1.27 -57.15 -1.29
C ALA A 323 2.76 -57.10 -1.67
N ASP A 324 3.52 -56.19 -1.06
CA ASP A 324 4.96 -56.04 -1.29
C ASP A 324 5.78 -57.15 -0.57
N SER A 325 5.25 -57.73 0.51
CA SER A 325 5.88 -58.84 1.24
C SER A 325 5.46 -60.23 0.74
N GLY A 326 4.68 -60.31 -0.33
CA GLY A 326 4.22 -61.55 -0.98
C GLY A 326 5.05 -61.90 -2.21
N ILE A 327 6.38 -61.94 -2.05
CA ILE A 327 7.32 -62.70 -2.89
C ILE A 327 7.84 -63.83 -2.01
#